data_AF-A0A6V7KS05-F1
#
_entry.id   AF-A0A6V7KS05-F1
#
_cell.length_a   1.000
_cell.length_b   1.000
_cell.length_c   1.000
_cell.angle_alpha   90.00
_cell.angle_beta   90.00
_cell.angle_gamma   90.00
#
_symmetry.space_group_name_H-M   'P 1'
#
loop_
_entity.id
_entity.type
_entity.pdbx_description
1 polymer ?
#
loop_
_entity_poly.entity_id
_entity_poly.type
_entity_poly.pdbx_seq_one_letter_code
_entity_poly.pdbx_strand_id
1 'polypeptide(L)' 'SPPVPWKSIVTSLPFWAILIAHMGQNYGYETLMTELPTFMKQILHFNIKL' A
#
# COMPACT_ATOMS: atom_id res chain seq x y z
N SER A 1 18.16 31.36 4.25
CA SER A 1 16.96 30.57 3.90
C SER A 1 16.22 30.22 5.17
N PRO A 2 14.90 30.51 5.29
CA PRO A 2 14.15 30.13 6.48
C PRO A 2 14.17 28.60 6.67
N PRO A 3 14.28 28.09 7.91
CA PRO A 3 14.24 26.66 8.17
C PRO A 3 12.85 26.11 7.87
N VAL A 4 12.80 24.99 7.13
CA VAL A 4 11.55 24.30 6.82
C VAL A 4 10.93 23.81 8.13
N PRO A 5 9.65 24.13 8.41
CA PRO A 5 9.00 23.81 9.68
C PRO A 5 8.56 22.34 9.71
N TRP A 6 9.53 21.42 9.74
CA TRP A 6 9.32 19.98 9.78
C TRP A 6 8.33 19.57 10.87
N LYS A 7 8.47 20.12 12.08
CA LYS A 7 7.60 19.83 13.22
C LYS A 7 6.12 20.11 12.93
N SER A 8 5.80 21.24 12.30
CA SER A 8 4.42 21.59 11.96
C SER A 8 3.82 20.64 10.90
N ILE A 9 4.66 20.13 9.98
CA ILE A 9 4.25 19.19 8.94
C ILE A 9 3.93 17.83 9.54
N VAL A 10 4.82 17.26 10.36
CA VAL A 10 4.58 15.95 11.00
C VAL A 10 3.47 15.98 12.06
N THR A 11 3.14 17.15 12.62
CA THR A 11 2.02 17.25 13.57
C THR A 11 0.66 17.46 12.85
N SER A 12 0.66 17.61 11.52
CA SER A 12 -0.56 17.82 10.77
C SER A 12 -1.33 16.51 10.53
N LEU A 13 -2.61 16.49 10.89
CA LEU A 13 -3.54 15.39 10.56
C LEU A 13 -3.54 14.98 9.08
N PRO A 14 -3.60 15.90 8.09
CA PRO A 14 -3.61 15.51 6.68
C PRO A 14 -2.33 14.79 6.24
N PHE A 15 -1.17 15.09 6.84
CA PHE A 15 0.08 14.39 6.54
C PHE A 15 -0.03 12.90 6.89
N TRP A 16 -0.53 12.56 8.08
CA TRP A 16 -0.72 11.18 8.49
C TRP A 16 -1.80 10.47 7.68
N ALA A 17 -2.89 11.16 7.33
CA ALA A 17 -3.93 10.61 6.48
C ALA A 17 -3.38 10.17 5.12
N ILE A 18 -2.58 11.02 4.47
CA ILE A 18 -1.93 10.71 3.19
C ILE A 18 -0.91 9.59 3.35
N LEU A 19 -0.09 9.62 4.41
CA LEU A 19 0.92 8.60 4.67
C LEU A 19 0.29 7.21 4.82
N ILE A 20 -0.75 7.10 5.66
CA ILE A 20 -1.46 5.85 5.91
C ILE A 20 -2.22 5.40 4.66
N ALA A 21 -2.89 6.30 3.94
CA ALA A 21 -3.56 5.98 2.69
C ALA A 21 -2.58 5.42 1.65
N HIS A 22 -1.41 6.05 1.50
CA HIS A 22 -0.40 5.60 0.55
C HIS A 22 0.24 4.27 0.99
N MET A 23 0.50 4.08 2.29
CA MET A 23 0.99 2.80 2.82
C MET A 23 -0.04 1.68 2.63
N GLY A 24 -1.31 1.94 2.96
CA GLY A 24 -2.40 0.99 2.78
C GLY A 24 -2.63 0.63 1.31
N GLN A 25 -2.52 1.60 0.40
CA GLN A 25 -2.61 1.35 -1.04
C GLN A 25 -1.48 0.45 -1.54
N ASN A 26 -0.22 0.74 -1.18
CA ASN A 26 0.92 -0.09 -1.58
C ASN A 26 0.80 -1.50 -0.99
N TYR A 27 0.47 -1.60 0.30
CA TYR A 27 0.31 -2.89 0.97
C TYR A 27 -0.86 -3.71 0.41
N GLY A 28 -2.01 -3.07 0.15
CA GLY A 28 -3.16 -3.72 -0.43
C GLY A 28 -2.92 -4.18 -1.87
N TYR A 29 -2.15 -3.42 -2.65
CA TYR A 29 -1.75 -3.81 -4.00
C TYR A 29 -0.83 -5.04 -4.00
N GLU A 30 0.22 -5.03 -3.16
CA GLU A 30 1.12 -6.17 -3.01
C GLU A 30 0.40 -7.41 -2.45
N THR A 31 -0.52 -7.23 -1.50
CA THR A 31 -1.36 -8.31 -0.98
C THR A 31 -2.25 -8.90 -2.07
N LEU A 32 -2.93 -8.06 -2.85
CA LEU A 32 -3.74 -8.53 -3.96
C LEU A 32 -2.89 -9.28 -4.99
N MET A 33 -1.72 -8.76 -5.36
CA MET A 33 -0.81 -9.40 -6.30
C MET A 33 -0.26 -10.75 -5.81
N THR A 34 -0.05 -10.90 -4.50
CA THR A 34 0.43 -12.17 -3.89
C THR A 34 -0.70 -13.17 -3.65
N GLU A 35 -1.92 -12.70 -3.39
CA GLU A 35 -3.10 -13.54 -3.22
C GLU A 35 -3.73 -13.95 -4.56
N LEU A 36 -3.59 -13.17 -5.62
CA LEU A 36 -4.04 -13.50 -6.97
C LEU A 36 -3.53 -14.86 -7.49
N PRO A 37 -2.22 -15.20 -7.45
CA PRO A 37 -1.75 -16.51 -7.90
C PRO A 37 -2.28 -17.65 -7.02
N THR A 38 -2.43 -17.41 -5.72
CA THR A 38 -3.01 -18.37 -4.77
C THR A 38 -4.49 -18.63 -5.04
N PHE A 39 -5.27 -17.55 -5.23
CA PHE A 39 -6.69 -17.57 -5.58
C PHE A 39 -6.93 -18.31 -6.91
N MET A 40 -6.16 -17.99 -7.96
CA MET A 40 -6.28 -18.63 -9.27
C MET A 40 -5.96 -20.14 -9.21
N LYS A 41 -4.95 -20.53 -8.43
CA LYS A 41 -4.56 -21.93 -8.28
C LYS A 41 -5.58 -22.75 -7.47
N GLN A 42 -6.10 -22.20 -6.37
CA GLN A 42 -6.96 -22.94 -5.44
C GLN A 42 -8.44 -22.92 -5.81
N ILE A 43 -8.96 -21.80 -6.31
CA ILE A 43 -10.40 -21.64 -6.54
C ILE A 43 -10.75 -21.89 -8.01
N LEU A 44 -9.92 -21.39 -8.94
CA LEU A 44 -10.20 -21.49 -10.37
C LEU A 44 -9.62 -22.77 -11.00
N HIS A 45 -8.82 -23.56 -10.27
CA HIS A 45 -8.09 -24.74 -10.76
C HIS A 45 -7.26 -24.49 -12.04
N PHE A 46 -7.00 -23.23 -12.38
CA PHE A 46 -6.15 -22.86 -13.50
C PHE A 46 -4.70 -22.92 -13.03
N ASN A 47 -3.99 -23.97 -13.45
CA ASN A 47 -2.56 -24.11 -13.25
C ASN A 47 -1.85 -23.18 -14.24
N ILE A 48 -1.75 -21.90 -13.90
CA ILE A 48 -0.89 -20.97 -14.62
C ILE A 48 0.54 -21.39 -14.31
N LYS A 49 1.07 -22.26 -15.17
CA LYS A 49 2.50 -22.51 -15.27
C LYS A 49 3.08 -21.24 -15.88
N LEU A 50 3.96 -20.60 -15.13
CA LEU A 50 4.89 -19.61 -15.67
C LEU A 50 5.75 -20.27 -16.76
#